data_AF-E1I9S7-F1
#
_entry.id   AF-E1I9S7-F1
#
_cell.length_a   1.000
_cell.length_b   1.000
_cell.length_c   1.000
_cell.angle_alpha   90.00
_cell.angle_beta   90.00
_cell.angle_gamma   90.00
#
_symmetry.space_group_name_H-M   'P 1'
#
loop_
_entity.id
_entity.type
_entity.pdbx_description
1 polymer ?
#
loop_
_entity_poly.entity_id
_entity_poly.type
_entity_poly.pdbx_seq_one_letter_code
_entity_poly.pdbx_strand_id
1 'polypeptide(L)'
;MSAAQEQGYLYRCAQADAATLRSLVQDLIGLPCWSFSAAILWDVEPDKKSANLRPISKVSDLTTLDIRGDFGHAFSQQAELRWKRRDAQTYDLLLLTEAPLLPNQVGLFGAQPLWEFPEVRRAALGSANLQDTPREERAQGIRYYLDRKEYRDQQGSVRFVRYTTLQKKQE
;
A
#
# COMPACT_ATOMS: atom_id res chain seq x y z
N MET A 1 -17.69 24.26 9.58
CA MET A 1 -17.71 22.80 9.76
C MET A 1 -16.27 22.36 9.98
N SER A 2 -15.90 21.87 11.16
CA SER A 2 -14.56 21.30 11.35
C SER A 2 -14.44 20.08 10.44
N ALA A 3 -13.36 19.99 9.66
CA ALA A 3 -13.05 18.74 8.97
C ALA A 3 -13.06 17.62 10.02
N ALA A 4 -13.79 16.52 9.76
CA ALA A 4 -13.73 15.36 10.62
C ALA A 4 -12.24 14.96 10.75
N GLN A 5 -11.77 14.81 11.99
CA GLN A 5 -10.40 14.42 12.25
C GLN A 5 -10.26 12.96 11.79
N GLU A 6 -9.58 12.74 10.66
CA GLU A 6 -9.31 11.40 10.15
C GLU A 6 -8.42 10.65 11.14
N GLN A 7 -8.79 9.40 11.44
CA GLN A 7 -8.03 8.48 12.29
C GLN A 7 -7.46 7.35 11.43
N GLY A 8 -6.44 6.68 11.95
CA GLY A 8 -5.82 5.54 11.26
C GLY A 8 -5.57 4.38 12.20
N TYR A 9 -5.62 3.17 11.66
CA TYR A 9 -5.42 1.95 12.43
C TYR A 9 -4.44 1.05 11.70
N LEU A 10 -3.41 0.60 12.41
CA LEU A 10 -2.41 -0.34 11.91
C LEU A 10 -2.62 -1.70 12.57
N TYR A 11 -2.69 -2.72 11.73
CA TYR A 11 -2.79 -4.12 12.14
C TYR A 11 -1.65 -4.93 11.54
N ARG A 12 -1.29 -6.02 12.21
CA ARG A 12 -0.31 -7.00 11.71
C ARG A 12 -0.89 -8.40 11.69
N CYS A 13 -0.76 -9.09 10.56
CA CYS A 13 -0.92 -10.53 10.51
C CYS A 13 0.46 -11.15 10.29
N ALA A 14 1.03 -11.74 11.35
CA ALA A 14 2.42 -12.18 11.34
C ALA A 14 2.68 -13.44 10.49
N GLN A 15 1.63 -14.21 10.23
CA GLN A 15 1.65 -15.47 9.48
C GLN A 15 0.37 -15.59 8.66
N ALA A 16 0.39 -15.02 7.46
CA ALA A 16 -0.66 -15.18 6.47
C ALA A 16 -0.18 -16.08 5.34
N ASP A 17 -1.07 -16.91 4.80
CA ASP A 17 -0.81 -17.57 3.51
C ASP A 17 -1.25 -16.68 2.33
N ALA A 18 -1.02 -17.18 1.12
CA ALA A 18 -1.41 -16.49 -0.11
C ALA A 18 -2.93 -16.24 -0.21
N ALA A 19 -3.75 -17.16 0.29
CA ALA A 19 -5.21 -17.04 0.27
C ALA A 19 -5.67 -15.90 1.18
N THR A 20 -5.15 -15.86 2.40
CA THR A 20 -5.40 -14.82 3.40
C THR A 20 -5.00 -13.45 2.87
N LEU A 21 -3.83 -13.33 2.24
CA LEU A 21 -3.38 -12.08 1.61
C LEU A 21 -4.38 -11.60 0.54
N ARG A 22 -4.79 -12.50 -0.37
CA ARG A 22 -5.74 -12.15 -1.44
C ARG A 22 -7.12 -11.76 -0.87
N SER A 23 -7.61 -12.46 0.15
CA SER A 23 -8.86 -12.10 0.83
C SER A 23 -8.77 -10.72 1.49
N LEU A 24 -7.66 -10.41 2.17
CA LEU A 24 -7.43 -9.06 2.74
C LEU A 24 -7.44 -7.97 1.66
N VAL A 25 -6.86 -8.23 0.49
CA VAL A 25 -6.92 -7.29 -0.64
C VAL A 25 -8.36 -7.11 -1.12
N GLN A 26 -9.10 -8.20 -1.29
CA GLN A 26 -10.49 -8.15 -1.76
C GLN A 26 -11.42 -7.41 -0.78
N ASP A 27 -11.31 -7.72 0.50
CA ASP A 27 -12.28 -7.32 1.51
C ASP A 27 -11.97 -5.92 2.08
N LEU A 28 -10.70 -5.54 2.17
CA LEU A 28 -10.28 -4.33 2.87
C LEU A 28 -9.67 -3.27 1.95
N ILE A 29 -8.90 -3.69 0.95
CA ILE A 29 -8.36 -2.74 -0.03
C ILE A 29 -9.41 -2.43 -1.10
N GLY A 30 -10.16 -3.45 -1.52
CA GLY A 30 -11.19 -3.39 -2.55
C GLY A 30 -10.62 -3.39 -3.96
N LEU A 31 -11.34 -3.98 -4.91
CA LEU A 31 -11.01 -3.91 -6.34
C LEU A 31 -11.88 -2.86 -7.06
N PRO A 32 -11.33 -2.13 -8.05
CA PRO A 32 -9.93 -2.17 -8.47
C PRO A 32 -9.01 -1.42 -7.49
N CYS A 33 -7.79 -1.92 -7.31
CA CYS A 33 -6.74 -1.25 -6.53
C CYS A 33 -5.45 -1.09 -7.33
N TRP A 34 -4.44 -0.46 -6.72
CA TRP A 34 -3.09 -0.39 -7.26
C TRP A 34 -2.17 -1.31 -6.48
N SER A 35 -1.23 -1.94 -7.17
CA SER A 35 -0.25 -2.80 -6.54
C SER A 35 1.12 -2.74 -7.21
N PHE A 36 2.16 -2.97 -6.43
CA PHE A 36 3.48 -3.32 -6.91
C PHE A 36 4.08 -4.42 -6.03
N SER A 37 5.07 -5.12 -6.57
CA SER A 37 5.82 -6.16 -5.86
C SER A 37 7.28 -6.10 -6.25
N ALA A 38 8.14 -6.70 -5.45
CA ALA A 38 9.55 -6.78 -5.73
C ALA A 38 10.15 -8.08 -5.20
N ALA A 39 11.25 -8.47 -5.84
CA ALA A 39 11.99 -9.69 -5.61
C ALA A 39 13.45 -9.36 -5.29
N ILE A 40 14.00 -10.04 -4.29
CA ILE A 40 15.41 -10.02 -3.91
C ILE A 40 15.93 -11.46 -3.88
N LEU A 41 15.21 -12.37 -3.21
CA LEU A 41 15.66 -13.76 -2.99
C LEU A 41 14.73 -14.78 -3.65
N TRP A 42 13.41 -14.61 -3.53
CA TRP A 42 12.45 -15.71 -3.77
C TRP A 42 11.85 -15.73 -5.18
N ASP A 43 12.18 -14.73 -6.00
CA ASP A 43 11.46 -14.44 -7.24
C ASP A 43 12.39 -13.80 -8.28
N VAL A 44 13.62 -14.32 -8.32
CA VAL A 44 14.55 -14.03 -9.40
C VAL A 44 14.15 -14.97 -10.55
N GLU A 45 13.50 -14.43 -11.58
CA GLU A 45 13.37 -15.07 -12.90
C GLU A 45 14.53 -14.54 -13.78
N PRO A 46 15.78 -15.03 -13.62
CA PRO A 46 16.97 -14.44 -14.27
C PRO A 46 16.86 -14.46 -15.80
N ASP A 47 16.17 -15.45 -16.35
CA ASP A 47 15.99 -15.61 -17.80
C ASP A 47 14.99 -14.61 -18.41
N LYS A 48 14.14 -13.97 -17.58
CA LYS A 48 13.14 -13.01 -18.07
C LYS A 48 13.59 -11.56 -17.97
N LYS A 49 14.80 -11.28 -17.45
CA LYS A 49 15.29 -9.91 -17.17
C LYS A 49 14.24 -9.04 -16.42
N SER A 50 13.37 -9.66 -15.63
CA SER A 50 12.36 -8.92 -14.88
C SER A 50 13.08 -8.08 -13.83
N ALA A 51 12.84 -6.77 -13.84
CA ALA A 51 13.40 -5.89 -12.82
C ALA A 51 13.01 -6.38 -11.42
N ASN A 52 13.97 -6.33 -10.48
CA ASN A 52 13.74 -6.67 -9.08
C ASN A 52 12.57 -5.89 -8.47
N LEU A 53 12.27 -4.69 -8.99
CA LEU A 53 11.07 -3.94 -8.68
C LEU A 53 10.11 -3.98 -9.87
N ARG A 54 8.90 -4.48 -9.65
CA ARG A 54 7.85 -4.50 -10.68
C ARG A 54 7.11 -3.16 -10.73
N PRO A 55 6.59 -2.76 -11.91
CA PRO A 55 5.86 -1.51 -12.04
C PRO A 55 4.59 -1.51 -11.19
N ILE A 56 4.18 -0.31 -10.76
CA ILE A 56 2.87 -0.09 -10.17
C ILE A 56 1.81 -0.35 -11.24
N SER A 57 0.87 -1.24 -10.96
CA SER A 57 -0.16 -1.66 -11.90
C SER A 57 -1.53 -1.69 -11.25
N LYS A 58 -2.57 -1.49 -12.06
CA LYS A 58 -3.96 -1.57 -11.60
C LYS A 58 -4.37 -3.04 -11.55
N VAL A 59 -4.83 -3.49 -10.40
CA VAL A 59 -5.37 -4.83 -10.17
C VAL A 59 -6.89 -4.72 -10.20
N SER A 60 -7.50 -5.30 -11.22
CA SER A 60 -8.97 -5.38 -11.36
C SER A 60 -9.51 -6.78 -11.06
N ASP A 61 -8.63 -7.78 -11.01
CA ASP A 61 -8.91 -9.17 -10.68
C ASP A 61 -7.82 -9.68 -9.75
N LEU A 62 -8.19 -10.35 -8.66
CA LEU A 62 -7.25 -10.95 -7.71
C LEU A 62 -6.29 -11.94 -8.38
N THR A 63 -6.68 -12.60 -9.48
CA THR A 63 -5.78 -13.53 -10.19
C THR A 63 -4.55 -12.83 -10.76
N THR A 64 -4.67 -11.53 -11.06
CA THR A 64 -3.59 -10.69 -11.59
C THR A 64 -2.71 -10.06 -10.51
N LEU A 65 -3.09 -10.17 -9.23
CA LEU A 65 -2.27 -9.70 -8.12
C LEU A 65 -1.02 -10.56 -8.00
N ASP A 66 0.15 -9.95 -8.22
CA ASP A 66 1.44 -10.61 -8.15
C ASP A 66 2.02 -10.58 -6.74
N ILE A 67 2.04 -11.75 -6.09
CA ILE A 67 2.55 -11.95 -4.72
C ILE A 67 3.77 -12.87 -4.68
N ARG A 68 4.36 -13.17 -5.84
CA ARG A 68 5.46 -14.14 -5.95
C ARG A 68 6.75 -13.62 -5.32
N GLY A 69 6.89 -12.29 -5.28
CA GLY A 69 8.06 -11.58 -4.76
C GLY A 69 8.29 -11.70 -3.25
N ASP A 70 9.42 -11.15 -2.82
CA ASP A 70 9.82 -11.02 -1.42
C ASP A 70 8.95 -10.02 -0.67
N PHE A 71 8.47 -8.99 -1.33
CA PHE A 71 7.60 -7.99 -0.72
C PHE A 71 6.70 -7.34 -1.77
N GLY A 72 5.66 -6.67 -1.27
CA GLY A 72 4.81 -5.89 -2.13
C GLY A 72 3.78 -5.11 -1.34
N HIS A 73 2.94 -4.46 -2.11
CA HIS A 73 2.01 -3.47 -1.60
C HIS A 73 0.77 -3.46 -2.49
N ALA A 74 -0.41 -3.45 -1.87
CA ALA A 74 -1.70 -3.16 -2.50
C ALA A 74 -2.37 -2.00 -1.77
N PHE A 75 -2.89 -1.01 -2.50
CA PHE A 75 -3.47 0.19 -1.89
C PHE A 75 -4.63 0.75 -2.70
N SER A 76 -5.55 1.39 -1.97
CA SER A 76 -6.66 2.17 -2.50
C SER A 76 -6.60 3.59 -1.93
N GLN A 77 -7.69 4.36 -1.99
CA GLN A 77 -7.78 5.66 -1.31
C GLN A 77 -8.00 5.54 0.20
N GLN A 78 -8.49 4.40 0.70
CA GLN A 78 -8.92 4.26 2.10
C GLN A 78 -8.06 3.29 2.91
N ALA A 79 -7.35 2.38 2.26
CA ALA A 79 -6.54 1.37 2.93
C ALA A 79 -5.27 1.00 2.15
N GLU A 80 -4.33 0.39 2.86
CA GLU A 80 -3.05 -0.09 2.34
C GLU A 80 -2.68 -1.41 3.02
N LEU A 81 -2.24 -2.39 2.23
CA LEU A 81 -1.69 -3.66 2.68
C LEU A 81 -0.26 -3.79 2.18
N ARG A 82 0.70 -3.89 3.09
CA ARG A 82 2.10 -4.25 2.79
C ARG A 82 2.32 -5.70 3.18
N TRP A 83 3.10 -6.43 2.40
CA TRP A 83 3.52 -7.78 2.75
C TRP A 83 5.02 -7.97 2.58
N LYS A 84 5.57 -8.84 3.42
CA LYS A 84 6.91 -9.39 3.28
C LYS A 84 6.82 -10.90 3.37
N ARG A 85 7.31 -11.61 2.36
CA ARG A 85 7.43 -13.06 2.35
C ARG A 85 8.41 -13.50 3.43
N ARG A 86 7.99 -14.47 4.24
CA ARG A 86 8.81 -15.04 5.33
C ARG A 86 9.49 -16.33 4.88
N ASP A 87 8.74 -17.16 4.15
CA ASP A 87 9.17 -18.46 3.66
C ASP A 87 8.40 -18.84 2.37
N ALA A 88 8.46 -20.11 1.99
CA ALA A 88 7.82 -20.61 0.77
C ALA A 88 6.29 -20.44 0.76
N GLN A 89 5.62 -20.38 1.91
CA GLN A 89 4.17 -20.41 2.02
C GLN A 89 3.57 -19.24 2.79
N THR A 90 4.37 -18.52 3.59
CA THR A 90 3.86 -17.51 4.52
C THR A 90 4.41 -16.10 4.29
N TYR A 91 3.61 -15.13 4.71
CA TYR A 91 3.84 -13.70 4.64
C TYR A 91 3.62 -13.04 6.01
N ASP A 92 4.39 -12.00 6.29
CA ASP A 92 4.12 -11.03 7.36
C ASP A 92 3.43 -9.82 6.72
N LEU A 93 2.21 -9.52 7.17
CA LEU A 93 1.35 -8.50 6.60
C LEU A 93 1.20 -7.32 7.56
N LEU A 94 1.24 -6.11 7.01
CA LEU A 94 0.86 -4.87 7.69
C LEU A 94 -0.30 -4.24 6.95
N LEU A 95 -1.40 -4.03 7.66
CA LEU A 95 -2.62 -3.44 7.13
C LEU A 95 -2.84 -2.08 7.80
N LEU A 96 -2.97 -1.04 6.99
CA LEU A 96 -3.34 0.31 7.39
C LEU A 96 -4.73 0.65 6.86
N THR A 97 -5.60 1.13 7.73
CA THR A 97 -6.98 1.52 7.39
C THR A 97 -7.34 2.85 8.06
N GLU A 98 -8.31 3.56 7.49
CA GLU A 98 -8.86 4.81 8.08
C GLU A 98 -10.16 4.57 8.87
N ALA A 99 -10.60 3.31 8.95
CA ALA A 99 -11.71 2.85 9.78
C ALA A 99 -11.26 1.63 10.59
N PRO A 100 -11.67 1.49 11.86
CA PRO A 100 -11.26 0.35 12.66
C PRO A 100 -11.85 -0.94 12.08
N LEU A 101 -11.05 -2.01 12.08
CA LEU A 101 -11.57 -3.34 11.78
C LEU A 101 -12.53 -3.79 12.88
N LEU A 102 -13.66 -4.37 12.46
CA LEU A 102 -14.59 -5.01 13.36
C LEU A 102 -13.94 -6.27 13.99
N PRO A 103 -14.32 -6.67 15.22
CA PRO A 103 -13.69 -7.81 15.90
C PRO A 103 -13.69 -9.12 15.10
N ASN A 104 -14.75 -9.37 14.33
CA ASN A 104 -14.83 -10.51 13.43
C ASN A 104 -13.82 -10.43 12.28
N GLN A 105 -13.54 -9.24 11.74
CA GLN A 105 -12.52 -9.05 10.69
C GLN A 105 -11.11 -9.24 11.25
N VAL A 106 -10.84 -8.74 12.45
CA VAL A 106 -9.56 -8.94 13.15
C VAL A 106 -9.30 -10.43 13.39
N GLY A 107 -10.31 -11.15 13.88
CA GLY A 107 -10.23 -12.59 14.17
C GLY A 107 -10.09 -13.49 12.94
N LEU A 108 -10.77 -13.15 11.82
CA LEU A 108 -10.75 -13.96 10.60
C LEU A 108 -9.36 -14.06 9.94
N PHE A 109 -8.53 -13.04 10.10
CA PHE A 109 -7.21 -12.98 9.47
C PHE A 109 -6.05 -13.17 10.46
N GLY A 110 -6.34 -13.46 11.73
CA GLY A 110 -5.31 -13.44 12.79
C GLY A 110 -4.60 -12.08 12.91
N ALA A 111 -5.25 -11.00 12.45
CA ALA A 111 -4.70 -9.66 12.50
C ALA A 111 -4.67 -9.19 13.97
N GLN A 112 -3.59 -8.57 14.40
CA GLN A 112 -3.45 -7.99 15.73
C GLN A 112 -3.35 -6.48 15.59
N PRO A 113 -4.08 -5.68 16.39
CA PRO A 113 -3.90 -4.24 16.41
C PRO A 113 -2.49 -3.91 16.88
N LEU A 114 -1.77 -3.11 16.10
CA LEU A 114 -0.45 -2.58 16.48
C LEU A 114 -0.53 -1.15 16.99
N TRP A 115 -1.32 -0.32 16.31
CA TRP A 115 -1.35 1.11 16.59
C TRP A 115 -2.68 1.74 16.21
N GLU A 116 -3.11 2.72 17.01
CA GLU A 116 -4.18 3.66 16.68
C GLU A 116 -3.60 5.07 16.56
N PHE A 117 -3.81 5.68 15.41
CA PHE A 117 -3.36 7.02 15.09
C PHE A 117 -4.53 7.97 15.28
N PRO A 118 -4.54 8.77 16.37
CA PRO A 118 -5.62 9.72 16.64
C PRO A 118 -5.68 10.84 15.59
N GLU A 119 -4.64 10.98 14.76
CA GLU A 119 -4.57 12.00 13.75
C GLU A 119 -3.91 11.48 12.47
N VAL A 120 -4.65 11.62 11.37
CA VAL A 120 -4.16 11.49 10.01
C VAL A 120 -4.17 12.87 9.38
N ARG A 121 -2.99 13.33 8.96
CA ARG A 121 -2.84 14.60 8.23
C ARG A 121 -2.51 14.30 6.78
N ARG A 122 -3.29 14.87 5.86
CA ARG A 122 -2.81 15.04 4.49
C ARG A 122 -1.68 16.06 4.53
N ALA A 123 -0.45 15.57 4.34
CA ALA A 123 0.68 16.45 4.17
C ALA A 123 0.76 16.77 2.68
N ALA A 124 0.46 18.01 2.32
CA ALA A 124 0.84 18.53 1.02
C ALA A 124 2.37 18.53 0.97
N LEU A 125 2.96 17.48 0.40
CA LEU A 125 4.21 17.67 -0.32
C LEU A 125 3.84 18.71 -1.37
N GLY A 126 4.30 19.96 -1.24
CA GLY A 126 4.19 20.92 -2.33
C GLY A 126 4.62 20.19 -3.59
N SER A 127 3.67 19.90 -4.47
CA SER A 127 3.58 18.71 -5.32
C SER A 127 4.97 18.19 -5.70
N ALA A 128 5.48 17.20 -4.94
CA ALA A 128 6.84 16.73 -5.16
C ALA A 128 6.85 16.01 -6.51
N ASN A 129 7.54 16.62 -7.49
CA ASN A 129 7.72 16.03 -8.81
C ASN A 129 8.34 14.64 -8.62
N LEU A 130 7.69 13.61 -9.13
CA LEU A 130 8.34 12.31 -9.25
C LEU A 130 9.50 12.48 -10.24
N GLN A 131 10.73 12.31 -9.74
CA GLN A 131 11.95 12.30 -10.56
C GLN A 131 11.87 11.24 -11.67
N ASP A 132 10.96 10.28 -11.54
CA ASP A 132 10.71 9.17 -12.45
C ASP A 132 9.57 9.39 -13.45
N THR A 133 9.07 10.63 -13.66
CA THR A 133 8.14 10.88 -14.77
C THR A 133 8.80 10.39 -16.09
N PRO A 134 8.17 9.51 -16.89
CA PRO A 134 8.77 9.03 -18.13
C PRO A 134 9.20 10.18 -19.04
N ARG A 135 10.36 10.05 -19.69
CA ARG A 135 10.96 11.12 -20.51
C ARG A 135 10.03 11.61 -21.62
N GLU A 136 9.30 10.68 -22.24
CA GLU A 136 8.33 10.97 -23.31
C GLU A 136 7.16 11.81 -22.81
N GLU A 137 6.68 11.54 -21.59
CA GLU A 137 5.60 12.32 -20.99
C GLU A 137 6.07 13.69 -20.54
N ARG A 138 7.29 13.81 -19.99
CA ARG A 138 7.90 15.12 -19.72
C ARG A 138 7.99 15.98 -20.99
N ALA A 139 8.33 15.38 -22.13
CA ALA A 139 8.41 16.09 -23.41
C ALA A 139 7.04 16.60 -23.89
N GLN A 140 5.94 16.00 -23.41
CA GLN A 140 4.56 16.42 -23.67
C GLN A 140 4.00 17.38 -22.60
N GLY A 141 4.86 17.92 -21.73
CA GLY A 141 4.44 18.82 -20.63
C GLY A 141 3.67 18.11 -19.51
N ILE A 142 3.72 16.78 -19.46
CA ILE A 142 3.04 15.99 -18.44
C ILE A 142 3.94 15.79 -17.22
N ARG A 143 3.40 16.00 -16.02
CA ARG A 143 4.06 15.64 -14.75
C ARG A 143 3.16 14.82 -13.84
N TYR A 144 3.79 13.92 -13.10
CA TYR A 144 3.14 13.17 -12.03
C TYR A 144 3.53 13.68 -10.65
N TYR A 145 2.53 13.75 -9.78
CA TYR A 145 2.68 14.19 -8.40
C TYR A 145 2.16 13.14 -7.44
N LEU A 146 2.89 12.92 -6.34
CA LEU A 146 2.52 11.97 -5.30
C LEU A 146 2.05 12.71 -4.04
N ASP A 147 0.80 12.48 -3.65
CA ASP A 147 0.29 12.91 -2.35
C ASP A 147 0.69 11.94 -1.24
N ARG A 148 0.78 12.43 0.01
CA ARG A 148 0.97 11.58 1.18
C ARG A 148 0.05 11.93 2.35
N LYS A 149 -0.26 10.91 3.15
CA LYS A 149 -0.86 11.03 4.48
C LYS A 149 0.16 10.64 5.53
N GLU A 150 0.22 11.42 6.60
CA GLU A 150 1.05 11.19 7.77
C GLU A 150 0.15 10.75 8.92
N TYR A 151 0.50 9.62 9.52
CA TYR A 151 -0.21 9.02 10.64
C TYR A 151 0.61 9.28 11.90
N ARG A 152 0.01 10.04 12.82
CA ARG A 152 0.69 10.58 14.00
C ARG A 152 0.18 9.91 15.25
N ASP A 153 1.08 9.73 16.22
CA ASP A 153 0.70 9.25 17.55
C ASP A 153 0.11 10.37 18.42
N GLN A 154 -0.25 10.05 19.66
CA GLN A 154 -0.79 11.01 20.63
C GLN A 154 0.18 12.17 20.97
N GLN A 155 1.48 12.00 20.74
CA GLN A 155 2.50 13.04 20.93
C GLN A 155 2.70 13.89 19.66
N GLY A 156 1.96 13.61 18.59
CA GLY A 156 2.07 14.28 17.30
C GLY A 156 3.26 13.80 16.46
N SER A 157 3.98 12.75 16.86
CA SER A 157 5.12 12.22 16.10
C SER A 157 4.62 11.39 14.92
N VAL A 158 5.22 11.57 13.73
CA VAL A 158 4.90 10.76 12.56
C VAL A 158 5.43 9.35 12.76
N ARG A 159 4.53 8.37 12.77
CA ARG A 159 4.86 6.94 12.91
C ARG A 159 4.71 6.17 11.62
N PHE A 160 3.83 6.62 10.74
CA PHE A 160 3.61 5.98 9.45
C PHE A 160 3.33 7.03 8.37
N VAL A 161 3.81 6.75 7.16
CA VAL A 161 3.55 7.56 5.96
C VAL A 161 3.01 6.65 4.88
N ARG A 162 1.91 7.08 4.27
CA ARG A 162 1.25 6.44 3.13
C ARG A 162 1.22 7.41 1.96
N TYR A 163 1.49 6.92 0.77
CA TYR A 163 1.30 7.66 -0.47
C TYR A 163 -0.09 7.35 -1.02
N THR A 164 -0.87 8.38 -1.41
CA THR A 164 -2.31 8.21 -1.64
C THR A 164 -2.77 8.47 -3.08
N THR A 165 -2.14 9.39 -3.80
CA THR A 165 -2.62 9.78 -5.14
C THR A 165 -1.47 10.10 -6.07
N LEU A 166 -1.52 9.56 -7.29
CA LEU A 166 -0.72 10.00 -8.42
C LEU A 166 -1.56 10.96 -9.27
N GLN A 167 -1.24 12.25 -9.29
CA GLN A 167 -1.95 13.24 -10.12
C GLN A 167 -1.15 13.55 -11.38
N LYS A 168 -1.82 13.50 -12.54
CA LYS A 168 -1.27 13.93 -13.83
C LYS A 168 -1.65 15.39 -14.07
N LYS A 169 -0.68 16.26 -14.31
CA LYS A 169 -0.92 17.65 -14.73
C LYS A 169 -0.23 17.92 -16.06
N GLN A 170 -0.93 18.59 -16.98
CA GLN A 170 -0.31 19.25 -18.12
C GLN A 170 0.10 20.66 -17.68
N GLU A 171 1.37 20.99 -17.87
CA GLU A 171 1.92 22.34 -17.65
C GLU A 171 1.60 23.28 -18.81
#